data_AF-X0SCF9-F1
#
_entry.id   AF-X0SCF9-F1
#
_cell.length_a   1.000
_cell.length_b   1.000
_cell.length_c   1.000
_cell.angle_alpha   90.00
_cell.angle_beta   90.00
_cell.angle_gamma   90.00
#
_symmetry.space_group_name_H-M   'P 1'
#
loop_
_entity.id
_entity.type
_entity.pdbx_description
1 polymer ?
#
loop_
_entity_poly.entity_id
_entity_poly.type
_entity_poly.pdbx_seq_one_letter_code
_entity_poly.pdbx_strand_id
1 'polypeptide(L)'
;MTDFQIEKMSANLYRQSHLDLEQFARNRGVFVKFPGLEIGGLQPFCYIDFEARQTELHIHTFAAYPDQVTMIKTQSLFDFQ
;
A
#
# COMPACT_ATOMS: atom_id res chain seq x y z
N MET A 1 -0.45 6.08 -17.29
CA MET A 1 -1.64 5.20 -17.17
C MET A 1 -1.80 4.80 -15.72
N THR A 2 -3.03 4.79 -15.18
CA THR A 2 -3.27 4.47 -13.76
C THR A 2 -4.49 3.57 -13.64
N ASP A 3 -4.38 2.56 -12.78
CA ASP A 3 -5.46 1.66 -12.39
C ASP A 3 -5.50 1.51 -10.87
N PHE A 4 -6.66 1.21 -10.29
CA PHE A 4 -6.80 0.95 -8.87
C PHE A 4 -7.71 -0.23 -8.58
N GLN A 5 -7.39 -0.93 -7.51
CA GLN A 5 -8.14 -2.07 -7.01
C GLN A 5 -8.49 -1.86 -5.54
N ILE A 6 -9.74 -2.12 -5.20
CA ILE A 6 -10.23 -2.12 -3.82
C ILE A 6 -10.39 -3.58 -3.39
N GLU A 7 -9.62 -4.00 -2.39
CA GLU A 7 -9.66 -5.36 -1.85
C GLU A 7 -10.25 -5.35 -0.44
N LYS A 8 -11.50 -5.79 -0.32
CA LYS A 8 -12.11 -6.09 0.97
C LYS A 8 -11.88 -7.55 1.32
N MET A 9 -11.34 -7.81 2.52
CA MET A 9 -10.82 -9.11 2.92
C MET A 9 -11.51 -9.64 4.18
N SER A 10 -11.26 -10.91 4.52
CA SER A 10 -11.52 -11.40 5.88
C SER A 10 -10.52 -10.80 6.86
N ALA A 11 -10.88 -10.72 8.15
CA ALA A 11 -10.03 -10.11 9.17
C ALA A 11 -8.63 -10.76 9.27
N ASN A 12 -8.57 -12.09 9.14
CA ASN A 12 -7.31 -12.83 9.19
C ASN A 12 -6.43 -12.53 7.97
N LEU A 13 -7.02 -12.54 6.77
CA LEU A 13 -6.28 -12.25 5.54
C LEU A 13 -5.78 -10.81 5.54
N TYR A 14 -6.61 -9.85 5.92
CA TYR A 14 -6.21 -8.46 6.05
C TYR A 14 -5.06 -8.26 7.02
N ARG A 15 -5.13 -8.87 8.21
CA ARG A 15 -4.05 -8.77 9.20
C ARG A 15 -2.73 -9.31 8.63
N GLN A 16 -2.76 -10.45 7.93
CA GLN A 16 -1.56 -10.98 7.29
C GLN A 16 -1.02 -10.02 6.22
N SER A 17 -1.87 -9.57 5.28
CA SER A 17 -1.45 -8.66 4.21
C SER A 17 -0.94 -7.31 4.73
N HIS A 18 -1.52 -6.80 5.81
CA HIS A 18 -1.08 -5.59 6.49
C HIS A 18 0.35 -5.75 7.04
N LEU A 19 0.61 -6.83 7.78
CA LEU A 19 1.92 -7.09 8.37
C LEU A 19 2.98 -7.37 7.31
N ASP A 20 2.62 -8.08 6.24
CA ASP A 20 3.52 -8.35 5.12
C ASP A 20 3.95 -7.05 4.43
N LEU A 21 3.00 -6.17 4.09
CA LEU A 21 3.30 -4.88 3.48
C LEU A 21 4.12 -3.98 4.40
N GLU A 22 3.84 -3.98 5.70
CA GLU A 22 4.66 -3.27 6.69
C GLU A 22 6.10 -3.81 6.70
N GLN A 23 6.29 -5.12 6.59
CA GLN A 23 7.62 -5.73 6.51
C GLN A 23 8.32 -5.36 5.19
N PHE A 24 7.63 -5.39 4.04
CA PHE A 24 8.19 -4.99 2.76
C PHE A 24 8.64 -3.53 2.76
N ALA A 25 7.83 -2.66 3.34
CA ALA A 25 8.07 -1.23 3.39
C ALA A 25 9.29 -0.81 4.23
N ARG A 26 9.85 -1.72 5.06
CA ARG A 26 11.11 -1.46 5.79
C ARG A 26 12.33 -1.38 4.88
N ASN A 27 12.26 -2.00 3.70
CA ASN A 27 13.43 -2.20 2.85
C ASN A 27 13.48 -1.24 1.65
N ARG A 28 12.35 -0.65 1.24
CA ARG A 28 12.28 0.25 0.08
C ARG A 28 11.02 1.12 0.10
N GLY A 29 11.01 2.14 -0.75
CA GLY A 29 9.86 3.01 -0.97
C GLY A 29 9.66 4.05 0.12
N VAL A 30 8.44 4.59 0.18
CA VAL A 30 8.00 5.58 1.16
C VAL A 30 6.86 4.98 1.98
N PHE A 31 7.02 4.96 3.29
CA PHE A 31 6.06 4.35 4.21
C PHE A 31 5.66 5.31 5.32
N VAL A 32 4.36 5.55 5.47
CA VAL A 32 3.81 6.46 6.46
C VAL A 32 2.67 5.77 7.20
N LYS A 33 2.75 5.73 8.53
CA LYS A 33 1.66 5.25 9.40
C LYS A 33 0.85 6.40 9.97
N PHE A 34 -0.37 6.09 10.41
CA PHE A 34 -1.26 7.03 11.08
C PHE A 34 -1.64 6.53 12.49
N PRO A 35 -0.75 6.69 13.50
CA PRO A 35 -0.95 6.11 14.84
C PRO A 35 -2.21 6.58 15.56
N GLY A 36 -2.66 7.82 15.31
CA GLY A 36 -3.88 8.38 15.91
C GLY A 36 -5.19 7.72 15.43
N LEU A 37 -5.12 6.82 14.45
CA LEU A 37 -6.25 6.12 13.85
C LEU A 37 -6.15 4.58 14.04
N GLU A 38 -5.37 4.12 15.03
CA GLU A 38 -5.18 2.70 15.30
C GLU A 38 -6.48 1.99 15.69
N ILE A 39 -6.76 0.85 15.06
CA ILE A 39 -7.96 0.04 15.32
C ILE A 39 -7.55 -1.43 15.42
N GLY A 40 -7.93 -2.10 16.50
CA GLY A 40 -7.65 -3.52 16.71
C GLY A 40 -6.16 -3.88 16.71
N GLY A 41 -5.30 -2.94 17.13
CA GLY A 41 -3.83 -3.08 17.13
C GLY A 41 -3.18 -2.97 15.75
N LEU A 42 -3.92 -2.50 14.73
CA LEU A 42 -3.40 -2.24 13.39
C LEU A 42 -3.51 -0.75 13.09
N GLN A 43 -2.39 -0.16 12.67
CA GLN A 43 -2.33 1.24 12.27
C GLN A 43 -2.64 1.35 10.77
N PRO A 44 -3.53 2.26 10.35
CA PRO A 44 -3.61 2.62 8.94
C PRO A 44 -2.25 3.09 8.44
N PHE A 45 -1.97 2.83 7.16
CA PHE A 45 -0.75 3.30 6.53
C PHE A 45 -0.96 3.61 5.06
N CYS A 46 -0.05 4.43 4.52
CA CYS A 46 0.21 4.55 3.10
C CYS A 46 1.62 4.04 2.82
N TYR A 47 1.75 3.16 1.84
CA TYR A 47 3.01 2.65 1.33
C TYR A 47 3.11 2.96 -0.16
N ILE A 48 4.21 3.55 -0.59
CA ILE A 48 4.52 3.81 -2.00
C ILE A 48 5.81 3.09 -2.33
N ASP A 49 5.70 2.11 -3.22
CA ASP A 49 6.82 1.45 -3.84
C ASP A 49 6.99 1.98 -5.26
N PHE A 50 8.22 2.13 -5.73
CA PHE A 50 8.47 2.63 -7.07
C PHE A 50 9.72 2.03 -7.68
N GLU A 51 9.67 1.86 -9.00
CA GLU A 51 10.77 1.36 -9.81
C GLU A 51 10.99 2.32 -10.98
N ALA A 52 12.12 3.02 -10.96
CA ALA A 52 12.54 3.86 -12.07
C ALA A 52 13.33 3.04 -13.08
N ARG A 53 12.96 3.15 -14.35
CA ARG A 53 13.71 2.64 -15.50
C ARG A 53 14.11 3.80 -16.41
N GLN A 54 14.81 3.49 -17.50
CA GLN A 54 15.40 4.50 -18.37
C GLN A 54 14.39 5.48 -18.97
N THR A 55 13.19 5.00 -19.32
CA THR A 55 12.15 5.80 -19.97
C THR A 55 10.81 5.71 -19.25
N GLU A 56 10.74 5.03 -18.11
CA GLU A 56 9.49 4.80 -17.41
C GLU A 56 9.65 4.80 -15.89
N LEU A 57 8.60 5.17 -15.19
CA LEU A 57 8.49 5.08 -13.73
C LEU A 57 7.23 4.32 -13.37
N HIS A 58 7.43 3.18 -12.71
CA HIS A 58 6.35 2.36 -12.15
C HIS A 58 6.14 2.76 -10.70
N ILE A 59 4.91 3.06 -10.31
CA ILE A 59 4.52 3.39 -8.93
C ILE A 59 3.42 2.44 -8.49
N HIS A 60 3.64 1.75 -7.36
CA HIS A 60 2.63 0.96 -6.67
C HIS A 60 2.34 1.59 -5.33
N THR A 61 1.09 1.97 -5.08
CA THR A 61 0.67 2.52 -3.79
C THR A 61 -0.31 1.59 -3.10
N PHE A 62 -0.17 1.47 -1.78
CA PHE A 62 -1.04 0.69 -0.91
C PHE A 62 -1.56 1.60 0.19
N ALA A 63 -2.87 1.70 0.35
CA ALA A 63 -3.53 2.38 1.45
C ALA A 63 -4.33 1.38 2.28
N ALA A 64 -3.97 1.24 3.55
CA ALA A 64 -4.52 0.26 4.47
C ALA A 64 -5.59 0.89 5.37
N TYR A 65 -6.80 0.31 5.38
CA TYR A 65 -7.95 0.74 6.19
C TYR A 65 -8.39 -0.39 7.14
N PRO A 66 -7.83 -0.46 8.37
CA PRO A 66 -8.09 -1.55 9.31
C PRO A 66 -9.53 -1.64 9.81
N ASP A 67 -10.21 -0.49 9.96
CA ASP A 67 -11.62 -0.40 10.33
C ASP A 67 -12.54 -1.13 9.34
N GLN A 68 -12.19 -1.05 8.05
CA GLN A 68 -12.97 -1.60 6.96
C GLN A 68 -12.45 -2.94 6.45
N VAL A 69 -11.34 -3.43 7.01
CA VAL A 69 -10.67 -4.66 6.58
C VAL A 69 -10.40 -4.59 5.06
N THR A 70 -9.98 -3.41 4.60
CA THR A 70 -9.88 -3.06 3.18
C THR A 70 -8.49 -2.50 2.87
N MET A 71 -7.91 -2.94 1.75
CA MET A 71 -6.70 -2.37 1.16
C MET A 71 -7.05 -1.76 -0.19
N ILE A 72 -6.59 -0.55 -0.44
CA ILE A 72 -6.64 0.06 -1.77
C ILE A 72 -5.25 -0.03 -2.37
N LYS A 73 -5.19 -0.59 -3.58
CA LYS A 73 -3.96 -0.68 -4.37
C LYS A 73 -4.11 0.22 -5.59
N THR A 74 -3.07 0.93 -5.95
CA THR A 74 -3.04 1.73 -7.18
C THR A 74 -1.73 1.47 -7.88
N GLN A 75 -1.81 1.19 -9.18
CA GLN A 75 -0.65 1.03 -10.04
C GLN A 75 -0.66 2.16 -11.06
N SER A 76 0.44 2.90 -11.12
CA SER A 76 0.64 3.96 -12.09
C SER A 76 1.93 3.73 -12.88
N LEU A 77 1.85 3.97 -14.18
CA LEU A 77 2.97 3.98 -15.10
C LEU A 77 3.09 5.37 -15.72
N PHE A 78 4.26 5.98 -15.54
CA PHE A 78 4.65 7.21 -16.20
C PHE A 78 5.68 6.87 -17.27
N ASP A 79 5.43 7.29 -18.51
CA ASP A 79 6.38 7.18 -19.61
C ASP A 79 7.01 8.58 -19.82
N PHE A 80 8.32 8.62 -20.01
CA PHE A 80 9.13 9.84 -20.09
C PHE A 80 9.50 10.22 -21.53
N GLN A 81 8.75 9.73 -22.54
CA GLN A 81 8.95 10.02 -23.97
C GLN A 81 9.37 11.47 -24.25
#